data_AF-A0A2N2ATP3-F1
#
_entry.id   AF-A0A2N2ATP3-F1
#
_cell.length_a   1.000
_cell.length_b   1.000
_cell.length_c   1.000
_cell.angle_alpha   90.00
_cell.angle_beta   90.00
_cell.angle_gamma   90.00
#
_symmetry.space_group_name_H-M   'P 1'
#
loop_
_entity.id
_entity.type
_entity.pdbx_description
1 polymer ?
#
loop_
_entity_poly.entity_id
_entity_poly.type
_entity_poly.pdbx_seq_one_letter_code
_entity_poly.pdbx_strand_id
1 'polypeptide(L)'
;MLKDNYTFPSIFSYDDDGISVEFPNLPGCLTFGTTTEEAINKAKEAMALHISSIEDDHEEIPLPTDIKLITIEPKQVIVLIDVWMPVYRNNIKYASIKKTLTLPKWLNDVAEENNVNFSQLLQESIKEHLGLYSSRK
;
A
#
# COMPACT_ATOMS: atom_id res chain seq x y z
N MET A 1 14.57 -10.13 8.17
CA MET A 1 13.37 -9.39 8.64
C MET A 1 13.30 -8.13 7.82
N LEU A 2 12.12 -7.81 7.27
CA LEU A 2 11.90 -6.57 6.54
C LEU A 2 11.96 -5.39 7.52
N LYS A 3 12.48 -4.25 7.07
CA LYS A 3 12.57 -3.04 7.89
C LYS A 3 11.17 -2.43 8.03
N ASP A 4 10.85 -1.88 9.19
CA ASP A 4 9.51 -1.32 9.41
C ASP A 4 9.41 0.19 9.13
N ASN A 5 10.51 0.93 9.24
CA ASN A 5 10.56 2.36 8.92
C ASN A 5 11.44 2.60 7.68
N TYR A 6 10.88 3.27 6.68
CA TYR A 6 11.64 3.76 5.54
C TYR A 6 11.58 5.27 5.47
N THR A 7 12.71 5.88 5.12
CA THR A 7 12.83 7.32 4.93
C THR A 7 13.58 7.54 3.63
N PHE A 8 12.91 8.15 2.65
CA PHE A 8 13.53 8.49 1.38
C PHE A 8 13.42 9.99 1.12
N PRO A 9 14.46 10.59 0.52
CA PRO A 9 14.31 11.91 -0.06
C PRO A 9 13.39 11.86 -1.27
N SER A 10 12.59 12.91 -1.41
CA SER A 10 11.69 13.14 -2.52
C SER A 10 11.88 14.57 -3.02
N ILE A 11 11.65 14.77 -4.31
CA ILE A 11 11.72 16.08 -4.96
C ILE A 11 10.30 16.53 -5.20
N PHE A 12 9.95 17.68 -4.63
CA PHE A 12 8.68 18.35 -4.82
C PHE A 12 8.88 19.48 -5.83
N SER A 13 8.22 19.38 -6.98
CA SER A 13 8.22 20.41 -8.03
C SER A 13 6.95 21.25 -7.91
N TYR A 14 7.10 22.54 -7.67
CA TYR A 14 5.99 23.49 -7.55
C TYR A 14 5.70 24.16 -8.89
N ASP A 15 4.61 23.76 -9.52
CA ASP A 15 4.13 24.30 -10.79
C ASP A 15 2.79 25.01 -10.62
N ASP A 16 2.34 25.71 -11.66
CA ASP A 16 1.11 26.51 -11.63
C ASP A 16 -0.15 25.62 -11.47
N ASP A 17 -0.08 24.38 -11.96
CA ASP A 17 -1.18 23.41 -11.91
C ASP A 17 -1.18 22.55 -10.64
N GLY A 18 -0.13 22.64 -9.80
CA GLY A 18 -0.01 21.90 -8.53
C GLY A 18 1.41 21.44 -8.23
N ILE A 19 1.52 20.39 -7.41
CA ILE A 19 2.79 19.92 -6.86
C ILE A 19 3.01 18.47 -7.28
N SER A 20 4.03 18.27 -8.11
CA SER A 20 4.48 16.93 -8.52
C SER A 20 5.55 16.44 -7.55
N VAL A 21 5.48 15.16 -7.17
CA VAL A 21 6.44 14.54 -6.26
C VAL A 21 7.03 13.30 -6.89
N GLU A 22 8.35 13.21 -6.84
CA GLU A 22 9.12 12.07 -7.32
C GLU A 22 10.17 11.63 -6.30
N PHE A 23 10.58 10.36 -6.39
CA PHE A 23 11.58 9.77 -5.53
C PHE A 23 12.78 9.34 -6.37
N PRO A 24 13.96 9.98 -6.22
CA PRO A 24 15.14 9.67 -7.03
C PRO A 24 15.58 8.20 -6.98
N ASN A 25 15.29 7.49 -5.88
CA ASN A 25 15.71 6.11 -5.64
C ASN A 25 14.60 5.09 -5.81
N LEU A 26 13.37 5.53 -6.05
CA LEU A 26 12.21 4.67 -6.26
C LEU A 26 11.65 5.00 -7.64
N PRO A 27 12.30 4.52 -8.72
CA PRO A 27 11.90 4.87 -10.08
C PRO A 27 10.46 4.43 -10.34
N GLY A 28 9.65 5.34 -10.88
CA GLY A 28 8.22 5.11 -11.11
C GLY A 28 7.31 5.41 -9.90
N CYS A 29 7.88 5.73 -8.74
CA CYS A 29 7.11 6.27 -7.61
C CYS A 29 6.86 7.77 -7.83
N LEU A 30 5.75 8.08 -8.51
CA LEU A 30 5.32 9.43 -8.84
C LEU A 30 3.97 9.71 -8.22
N THR A 31 3.77 10.93 -7.72
CA THR A 31 2.47 11.36 -7.22
C THR A 31 2.28 12.86 -7.39
N PHE A 32 1.06 13.33 -7.13
CA PHE A 32 0.68 14.70 -7.37
C PHE A 32 -0.35 15.18 -6.34
N GLY A 33 -0.15 16.38 -5.80
CA GLY A 33 -1.09 17.04 -4.89
C GLY A 33 -1.33 18.49 -5.28
N THR A 34 -2.49 19.03 -4.88
CA THR A 34 -2.83 20.45 -5.12
C THR A 34 -2.28 21.37 -4.04
N THR A 35 -2.02 20.83 -2.85
CA THR A 35 -1.41 21.53 -1.72
C THR A 35 -0.20 20.77 -1.21
N THR A 36 0.73 21.46 -0.53
CA THR A 36 1.92 20.81 0.04
C THR A 36 1.55 19.69 1.00
N GLU A 37 0.52 19.89 1.82
CA GLU A 37 0.03 18.87 2.76
C GLU A 37 -0.51 17.64 2.02
N GLU A 38 -1.35 17.84 1.01
CA GLU A 38 -1.87 16.76 0.18
C GLU A 38 -0.75 16.01 -0.54
N ALA A 39 0.21 16.73 -1.12
CA ALA A 39 1.35 16.16 -1.80
C ALA A 39 2.22 15.31 -0.86
N ILE A 40 2.45 15.76 0.39
CA ILE A 40 3.16 14.98 1.42
C ILE A 40 2.39 13.69 1.77
N ASN A 41 1.08 13.78 2.00
CA ASN A 41 0.27 12.62 2.36
C ASN A 41 0.25 11.59 1.21
N LYS A 42 0.05 12.06 -0.01
CA LYS A 42 0.10 11.20 -1.21
C LYS A 42 1.49 10.63 -1.46
N ALA A 43 2.55 11.35 -1.14
CA ALA A 43 3.92 10.86 -1.25
C ALA A 43 4.19 9.72 -0.25
N LYS A 44 3.67 9.83 0.99
CA LYS A 44 3.72 8.74 1.98
C LYS A 44 3.01 7.49 1.47
N GLU A 45 1.80 7.66 0.94
CA GLU A 45 1.03 6.54 0.37
C GLU A 45 1.73 5.90 -0.83
N ALA A 46 2.18 6.71 -1.80
CA ALA A 46 2.88 6.24 -2.99
C ALA A 46 4.16 5.47 -2.62
N MET A 47 4.96 6.01 -1.71
CA MET A 47 6.19 5.37 -1.24
C MET A 47 5.88 4.03 -0.55
N ALA A 48 4.87 3.99 0.32
CA ALA A 48 4.48 2.77 1.01
C ALA A 48 3.98 1.68 0.05
N LEU A 49 3.15 2.06 -0.93
CA LEU A 49 2.66 1.14 -1.96
C LEU A 49 3.80 0.61 -2.81
N HIS A 50 4.70 1.48 -3.27
CA HIS A 50 5.83 1.08 -4.10
C HIS A 50 6.78 0.13 -3.35
N ILE A 51 7.11 0.44 -2.08
CA ILE A 51 7.90 -0.46 -1.23
C ILE A 51 7.19 -1.80 -1.05
N SER A 52 5.87 -1.80 -0.81
CA SER A 52 5.11 -3.05 -0.66
C SER A 52 5.17 -3.91 -1.91
N SER A 53 5.11 -3.32 -3.11
CA SER A 53 5.23 -4.08 -4.37
C SER A 53 6.62 -4.73 -4.49
N ILE A 54 7.69 -4.01 -4.18
CA ILE A 54 9.06 -4.55 -4.17
C ILE A 54 9.18 -5.71 -3.16
N GLU A 55 8.55 -5.57 -1.98
CA GLU A 55 8.51 -6.64 -0.97
C GLU A 55 7.74 -7.88 -1.45
N ASP A 56 6.60 -7.70 -2.12
CA ASP A 56 5.78 -8.79 -2.67
C ASP A 56 6.51 -9.52 -3.82
N ASP A 57 7.27 -8.79 -4.63
CA ASP A 57 8.11 -9.34 -5.71
C ASP A 57 9.43 -9.97 -5.20
N HIS A 58 9.68 -9.91 -3.88
CA HIS A 58 10.89 -10.42 -3.21
C HIS A 58 12.19 -9.79 -3.72
N GLU A 59 12.11 -8.54 -4.19
CA GLU A 59 13.24 -7.75 -4.67
C GLU A 59 13.92 -6.98 -3.52
N GLU A 60 15.16 -6.52 -3.74
CA GLU A 60 15.87 -5.71 -2.77
C GLU A 60 15.40 -4.24 -2.82
N ILE A 61 14.97 -3.72 -1.67
CA ILE A 61 14.57 -2.31 -1.56
C ILE A 61 15.83 -1.43 -1.69
N PRO A 62 15.84 -0.46 -2.61
CA PRO A 62 17.00 0.39 -2.83
C PRO A 62 17.33 1.23 -1.60
N LEU A 63 18.60 1.56 -1.41
CA LEU A 63 19.02 2.45 -0.34
C LEU A 63 18.61 3.91 -0.65
N PRO A 64 18.27 4.74 0.34
CA PRO A 64 17.99 6.15 0.14
C PRO A 64 19.24 6.89 -0.37
N THR A 65 19.08 7.79 -1.34
CA THR A 65 20.19 8.67 -1.76
C THR A 65 20.51 9.65 -0.65
N ASP A 66 21.80 9.94 -0.49
CA ASP A 66 22.25 11.02 0.40
C ASP A 66 21.71 12.36 -0.14
N ILE A 67 20.96 13.08 0.68
CA ILE A 67 20.33 14.36 0.37
C ILE A 67 21.32 15.36 -0.24
N LYS A 68 22.59 15.32 0.19
CA LYS A 68 23.65 16.20 -0.32
C LYS A 68 24.03 15.94 -1.78
N LEU A 69 23.67 14.78 -2.34
CA LEU A 69 23.97 14.39 -3.72
C LEU A 69 22.82 14.70 -4.67
N ILE A 70 21.67 15.12 -4.16
CA ILE A 70 20.49 15.42 -4.97
C ILE A 70 20.64 16.83 -5.54
N THR A 71 20.57 16.93 -6.86
CA THR A 71 20.53 18.20 -7.56
C THR A 71 19.08 18.54 -7.87
N ILE A 72 18.70 19.79 -7.64
CA ILE A 72 17.34 20.30 -7.85
C ILE A 72 17.34 21.52 -8.76
N GLU A 73 16.24 21.70 -9.48
CA GLU A 73 15.97 22.83 -10.36
C GLU A 73 15.27 23.99 -9.61
N PRO A 74 15.16 25.18 -10.22
CA PRO A 74 14.33 26.25 -9.66
C PRO A 74 12.89 25.77 -9.42
N LYS A 75 12.28 26.20 -8.30
CA LYS A 75 10.95 25.77 -7.82
C LYS A 75 10.85 24.32 -7.33
N GLN A 76 11.97 23.61 -7.22
CA GLN A 76 12.01 22.31 -6.56
C GLN A 76 12.49 22.43 -5.11
N VAL A 77 12.00 21.55 -4.24
CA VAL A 77 12.51 21.38 -2.87
C VAL A 77 12.64 19.90 -2.55
N ILE A 78 13.60 19.57 -1.69
CA ILE A 78 13.76 18.21 -1.20
C ILE A 78 12.96 18.06 0.10
N VAL A 79 12.11 17.05 0.15
CA VAL A 79 11.36 16.67 1.35
C VAL A 79 11.71 15.24 1.72
N LEU A 80 12.01 15.00 3.00
CA LEU A 80 12.17 13.64 3.52
C LEU A 80 10.81 13.07 3.86
N ILE A 81 10.47 11.95 3.23
CA ILE A 81 9.22 11.23 3.48
C ILE A 81 9.54 10.03 4.36
N ASP A 82 8.93 10.00 5.54
CA ASP A 82 8.96 8.89 6.46
C ASP A 82 7.68 8.05 6.35
N VAL A 83 7.85 6.72 6.31
CA VAL A 83 6.75 5.75 6.31
C VAL A 83 7.03 4.63 7.30
N TRP A 84 6.04 4.40 8.16
CA TRP A 84 5.94 3.22 9.02
C TRP A 84 5.14 2.13 8.30
N MET A 85 5.85 1.19 7.69
CA MET A 85 5.28 0.13 6.86
C MET A 85 4.31 -0.81 7.57
N PRO A 86 4.43 -1.14 8.88
CA PRO A 86 3.45 -2.01 9.53
C PRO A 86 2.00 -1.56 9.40
N VAL A 87 1.71 -0.25 9.32
CA VAL A 87 0.36 0.25 9.07
C VAL A 87 -0.09 -0.08 7.64
N TYR A 88 0.77 0.17 6.66
CA TYR A 88 0.47 -0.08 5.25
C TYR A 88 0.40 -1.59 4.94
N ARG A 89 1.35 -2.38 5.43
CA ARG A 89 1.34 -3.84 5.30
C ARG A 89 0.10 -4.44 5.94
N ASN A 90 -0.31 -3.98 7.13
CA ASN A 90 -1.54 -4.46 7.74
C ASN A 90 -2.76 -4.06 6.90
N ASN A 91 -2.84 -2.81 6.44
CA ASN A 91 -3.94 -2.37 5.60
C ASN A 91 -4.04 -3.18 4.30
N ILE A 92 -2.90 -3.44 3.64
CA ILE A 92 -2.82 -4.25 2.41
C ILE A 92 -3.15 -5.72 2.70
N LYS A 93 -2.54 -6.32 3.74
CA LYS A 93 -2.74 -7.73 4.11
C LYS A 93 -4.14 -8.03 4.61
N TYR A 94 -4.79 -7.10 5.30
CA TYR A 94 -6.14 -7.25 5.83
C TYR A 94 -7.22 -6.59 4.97
N ALA A 95 -6.84 -6.00 3.82
CA ALA A 95 -7.81 -5.46 2.89
C ALA A 95 -8.78 -6.57 2.44
N SER A 96 -10.08 -6.28 2.53
CA SER A 96 -11.10 -7.18 1.99
C SER A 96 -11.15 -7.06 0.48
N ILE A 97 -10.86 -8.14 -0.23
CA ILE A 97 -10.93 -8.20 -1.69
C ILE A 97 -12.26 -8.82 -2.10
N LYS A 98 -13.03 -8.14 -2.95
CA LYS A 98 -14.28 -8.69 -3.51
C LYS A 98 -13.96 -9.89 -4.41
N LYS A 99 -14.66 -10.99 -4.19
CA LYS A 99 -14.61 -12.18 -5.05
C LYS A 99 -16.00 -12.47 -5.61
N THR A 100 -16.08 -12.62 -6.93
CA THR A 100 -17.29 -13.09 -7.62
C THR A 100 -17.23 -14.61 -7.72
N LEU A 101 -18.30 -15.29 -7.33
CA LEU A 101 -18.40 -16.75 -7.30
C LEU A 101 -19.75 -17.20 -7.86
N THR A 102 -19.84 -18.48 -8.22
CA THR A 102 -21.05 -19.11 -8.75
C THR A 102 -21.53 -20.19 -7.78
N LEU A 103 -22.83 -20.19 -7.47
CA LEU A 103 -23.47 -21.17 -6.60
C LEU A 103 -24.71 -21.77 -7.29
N PRO A 104 -25.06 -23.04 -7.02
CA PRO A 104 -26.36 -23.57 -7.38
C PRO A 104 -27.50 -22.72 -6.76
N LYS A 105 -28.54 -22.43 -7.54
CA LYS A 105 -29.66 -21.57 -7.11
C LYS A 105 -30.28 -22.03 -5.78
N TRP A 106 -30.54 -23.32 -5.64
CA TRP A 106 -31.14 -23.89 -4.42
C TRP A 106 -30.31 -23.60 -3.16
N LEU A 107 -28.98 -23.56 -3.28
CA LEU A 107 -28.08 -23.32 -2.16
C LEU A 107 -28.05 -21.84 -1.78
N ASN A 108 -28.08 -20.95 -2.79
CA ASN A 108 -28.20 -19.51 -2.55
C ASN A 108 -29.50 -19.18 -1.83
N ASP A 109 -30.63 -19.70 -2.33
CA ASP A 109 -31.96 -19.45 -1.76
C ASP A 109 -32.01 -19.86 -0.28
N VAL A 110 -31.58 -21.09 0.06
CA VAL A 110 -31.57 -21.58 1.44
C VAL A 110 -30.61 -20.77 2.32
N ALA A 111 -29.45 -20.35 1.80
CA ALA A 111 -28.49 -19.55 2.55
C ALA A 111 -29.01 -18.12 2.83
N GLU A 112 -29.68 -17.49 1.86
CA GLU A 112 -30.32 -16.18 2.03
C GLU A 112 -31.48 -16.23 3.04
N GLU A 113 -32.35 -17.24 2.96
CA GLU A 113 -33.44 -17.46 3.94
C GLU A 113 -32.93 -17.56 5.38
N ASN A 114 -31.72 -18.11 5.56
CA ASN A 114 -31.07 -18.27 6.85
C ASN A 114 -30.12 -17.10 7.20
N ASN A 115 -30.11 -16.01 6.42
CA ASN A 115 -29.25 -14.83 6.62
C ASN A 115 -27.75 -15.16 6.70
N VAL A 116 -27.29 -16.12 5.90
CA VAL A 116 -25.88 -16.53 5.87
C VAL A 116 -25.00 -15.40 5.34
N ASN A 117 -23.94 -15.08 6.09
CA ASN A 117 -22.89 -14.19 5.61
C ASN A 117 -21.90 -14.96 4.71
N PHE A 118 -22.14 -14.94 3.41
CA PHE A 118 -21.30 -15.64 2.43
C PHE A 118 -19.82 -15.27 2.50
N SER A 119 -19.51 -14.00 2.75
CA SER A 119 -18.12 -13.53 2.84
C SER A 119 -17.41 -14.14 4.05
N GLN A 120 -18.06 -14.12 5.22
CA GLN A 120 -17.49 -14.71 6.43
C GLN A 120 -17.37 -16.24 6.30
N LEU A 121 -18.41 -16.91 5.81
CA LEU A 121 -18.41 -18.36 5.63
C LEU A 121 -17.28 -18.81 4.68
N LEU A 122 -17.08 -18.09 3.58
CA LEU A 122 -15.99 -18.36 2.64
C LEU A 122 -14.62 -18.17 3.31
N GLN A 123 -14.43 -17.08 4.06
CA GLN A 123 -13.18 -16.83 4.78
C GLN A 123 -12.87 -17.92 5.82
N GLU A 124 -13.88 -18.35 6.58
CA GLU A 124 -13.74 -19.44 7.57
C GLU A 124 -13.40 -20.75 6.89
N SER A 125 -14.13 -21.11 5.82
CA SER A 125 -13.91 -22.35 5.06
C SER A 125 -12.51 -22.40 4.43
N ILE A 126 -12.00 -21.27 3.89
CA ILE A 126 -10.64 -21.18 3.35
C ILE A 126 -9.60 -21.35 4.46
N LYS A 127 -9.79 -20.68 5.61
CA LYS A 127 -8.87 -20.81 6.76
C LYS A 127 -8.82 -22.26 7.26
N GLU A 128 -9.96 -22.93 7.34
CA GLU A 128 -10.05 -24.34 7.69
C GLU A 128 -9.31 -25.22 6.71
N HIS A 129 -9.62 -25.07 5.42
CA HIS A 129 -9.02 -25.85 4.36
C HIS A 129 -7.49 -25.72 4.30
N LEU A 130 -6.97 -24.52 4.61
CA LEU A 130 -5.54 -24.23 4.64
C LEU A 130 -4.88 -24.46 6.02
N GLY A 131 -5.63 -24.88 7.04
CA GLY A 131 -5.09 -25.10 8.39
C GLY A 131 -4.64 -23.81 9.10
N LEU A 132 -5.20 -22.66 8.75
CA LEU A 132 -4.83 -21.33 9.27
C LEU A 132 -5.53 -20.97 10.59
N TYR A 133 -6.10 -21.94 11.31
CA TYR A 133 -6.62 -21.70 12.64
C TYR A 133 -5.46 -21.48 13.62
N SER A 134 -5.28 -20.22 14.03
CA SER A 134 -4.48 -19.89 15.21
C SER A 134 -5.00 -20.72 16.37
N SER A 135 -4.19 -21.66 16.84
CA SER A 135 -4.39 -22.31 18.12
C SER A 135 -4.47 -21.20 19.17
N ARG A 136 -5.70 -20.85 19.59
CA ARG A 136 -5.90 -20.05 20.79
C ARG A 136 -5.47 -20.93 21.97
N LYS A 137 -4.27 -20.67 22.50
CA LYS A 137 -3.93 -20.96 23.90
C LYS A 137 -4.12 -19.68 24.70
#